data_AF-A0A142YEX0-F1
#
_entry.id   AF-A0A142YEX0-F1
#
_cell.length_a   1.000
_cell.length_b   1.000
_cell.length_c   1.000
_cell.angle_alpha   90.00
_cell.angle_beta   90.00
_cell.angle_gamma   90.00
#
_symmetry.space_group_name_H-M   'P 1'
#
loop_
_entity.id
_entity.type
_entity.pdbx_description
1 polymer ?
#
loop_
_entity_poly.entity_id
_entity_poly.type
_entity_poly.pdbx_seq_one_letter_code
_entity_poly.pdbx_strand_id
1 'polypeptide(L)' 'MSPDLLGSLVNSSIMVFVGLYSWLLGTRRIGKPAGLDAAYDAWHERFGKLLRLAGPLAILGGVASFLMGLARGR' A
#
# COMPACT_ATOMS: atom_id res chain seq x y z
N MET A 1 -9.00 8.12 24.77
CA MET A 1 -8.47 8.29 23.40
C MET A 1 -9.43 9.19 22.66
N SER A 2 -8.99 10.33 22.10
CA SER A 2 -9.92 11.25 21.42
C SER A 2 -10.46 10.63 20.13
N PRO A 3 -11.72 10.93 19.74
CA PRO A 3 -12.28 10.49 18.46
C PRO A 3 -11.42 10.92 17.26
N ASP A 4 -10.81 12.10 17.33
CA ASP A 4 -9.94 12.64 16.28
C ASP A 4 -8.65 11.82 16.12
N LEU A 5 -8.06 11.39 17.24
CA LEU A 5 -6.88 10.51 17.22
C LEU A 5 -7.24 9.15 16.60
N LEU A 6 -8.38 8.57 16.97
CA LEU A 6 -8.85 7.31 16.40
C LEU A 6 -9.08 7.43 14.88
N GLY A 7 -9.74 8.49 14.43
CA GLY A 7 -9.96 8.77 13.01
C GLY A 7 -8.65 8.92 12.24
N SER A 8 -7.66 9.64 12.79
CA SER A 8 -6.34 9.82 12.17
C SER A 8 -5.57 8.50 12.04
N LEU A 9 -5.63 7.62 13.05
CA LEU A 9 -4.92 6.34 13.02
C LEU A 9 -5.57 5.36 12.04
N VAL A 10 -6.91 5.32 11.99
CA VAL A 10 -7.65 4.51 11.00
C VAL A 10 -7.30 4.97 9.58
N ASN A 11 -7.32 6.29 9.33
CA ASN A 11 -7.00 6.83 8.02
C ASN A 11 -5.55 6.53 7.60
N SER A 12 -4.59 6.65 8.53
CA SER A 12 -3.17 6.30 8.27
C SER A 12 -2.99 4.82 7.95
N SER A 13 -3.79 3.95 8.57
CA SER A 13 -3.75 2.50 8.35
C SER A 13 -4.21 2.11 6.93
N ILE A 14 -5.16 2.85 6.36
CA ILE A 14 -5.64 2.61 4.98
C ILE A 14 -4.46 2.70 4.00
N MET A 15 -3.61 3.72 4.14
CA MET A 15 -2.48 3.91 3.22
C MET A 15 -1.46 2.77 3.33
N VAL A 16 -1.26 2.23 4.54
CA VAL A 16 -0.41 1.05 4.76
C VAL A 16 -0.98 -0.18 4.04
N PHE A 17 -2.27 -0.45 4.18
CA PHE A 17 -2.90 -1.61 3.54
C PHE A 17 -2.95 -1.48 2.00
N VAL A 18 -3.27 -0.30 1.48
CA VAL A 18 -3.25 -0.03 0.03
C VAL A 18 -1.83 -0.17 -0.52
N GLY A 19 -0.83 0.32 0.20
CA GLY A 19 0.57 0.16 -0.17
C GLY A 19 1.02 -1.30 -0.18
N LEU A 20 0.65 -2.07 0.84
CA LEU A 20 0.94 -3.51 0.91
C LEU A 20 0.29 -4.28 -0.23
N TYR A 21 -1.01 -4.05 -0.47
CA TYR A 21 -1.72 -4.69 -1.57
C TYR A 21 -1.07 -4.38 -2.92
N SER A 22 -0.76 -3.11 -3.16
CA SER A 22 -0.07 -2.66 -4.38
C SER A 22 1.29 -3.33 -4.55
N TRP A 23 2.08 -3.43 -3.47
CA TRP A 23 3.38 -4.10 -3.52
C TRP A 23 3.26 -5.59 -3.83
N LEU A 24 2.33 -6.29 -3.19
CA LEU A 24 2.08 -7.71 -3.42
C LEU A 24 1.63 -7.97 -4.87
N LEU A 25 0.78 -7.09 -5.40
CA LEU A 25 0.31 -7.15 -6.79
C LEU A 25 1.46 -6.87 -7.76
N GLY A 26 2.25 -5.82 -7.51
CA GLY A 26 3.42 -5.46 -8.33
C GLY A 26 4.53 -6.51 -8.32
N THR A 27 4.65 -7.30 -7.26
CA THR A 27 5.59 -8.43 -7.16
C THR A 27 5.00 -9.77 -7.59
N ARG A 28 3.75 -9.80 -8.09
CA ARG A 28 2.99 -11.01 -8.45
C ARG A 28 2.90 -12.06 -7.32
N ARG A 29 2.99 -11.62 -6.06
CA ARG A 29 2.69 -12.47 -4.90
C ARG A 29 1.19 -12.80 -4.83
N ILE A 30 0.37 -11.90 -5.36
CA ILE A 30 -1.06 -12.06 -5.55
C ILE A 30 -1.40 -11.78 -7.02
N GLY A 31 -2.42 -12.46 -7.55
CA GLY A 31 -2.83 -12.35 -8.95
C GLY A 31 -2.50 -13.61 -9.77
N LYS A 32 -2.48 -13.46 -11.11
CA LYS A 32 -2.24 -14.59 -12.04
C LYS A 32 -0.73 -14.86 -12.22
N PRO A 33 -0.31 -16.13 -12.32
CA PRO A 33 1.06 -16.49 -12.68
C PRO A 33 1.43 -15.96 -14.08
N ALA A 34 2.73 -15.79 -14.33
CA ALA A 34 3.23 -15.41 -15.66
C ALA A 34 2.94 -16.49 -16.70
N GLY A 35 2.52 -16.07 -17.90
CA GLY A 35 2.21 -16.96 -19.02
C GLY A 35 0.83 -17.60 -18.98
N LEU A 36 0.04 -17.38 -17.91
CA LEU A 36 -1.31 -17.96 -17.79
C LEU A 36 -2.39 -17.09 -18.45
N ASP A 37 -2.15 -15.78 -18.55
CA ASP A 37 -3.06 -14.82 -19.18
C ASP A 37 -2.26 -13.67 -19.80
N ALA A 38 -2.28 -13.60 -21.13
CA ALA A 38 -1.54 -12.60 -21.89
C ALA A 38 -2.01 -11.15 -21.62
N ALA A 39 -3.30 -10.94 -21.36
CA ALA A 39 -3.82 -9.61 -21.05
C ALA A 39 -3.38 -9.15 -19.64
N TYR A 40 -3.39 -10.08 -18.68
CA TYR A 40 -2.86 -9.80 -17.35
C TYR A 40 -1.35 -9.56 -17.38
N ASP A 41 -0.62 -10.32 -18.19
CA ASP A 41 0.83 -10.15 -18.35
C ASP A 41 1.18 -8.78 -18.93
N ALA A 42 0.49 -8.34 -20.00
CA ALA A 42 0.68 -7.01 -20.58
C ALA A 42 0.32 -5.88 -19.60
N TRP A 43 -0.75 -6.05 -18.82
CA TRP A 43 -1.09 -5.10 -17.76
C TRP A 43 0.01 -5.04 -16.69
N HIS A 44 0.50 -6.19 -16.24
CA HIS A 44 1.51 -6.28 -15.20
C HIS A 44 2.87 -5.76 -15.68
N GLU A 45 3.22 -5.94 -16.95
CA GLU A 45 4.42 -5.35 -17.54
C GLU A 45 4.36 -3.81 -17.50
N ARG A 46 3.18 -3.24 -17.79
CA ARG A 46 2.97 -1.79 -17.79
C ARG A 46 2.94 -1.17 -16.39
N PHE A 47 2.29 -1.82 -15.42
CA PHE A 47 2.02 -1.23 -14.09
C PHE A 47 2.79 -1.91 -12.95
N GLY A 48 3.28 -3.13 -13.13
CA GLY A 48 3.88 -3.94 -12.07
C GLY A 48 5.12 -3.30 -11.46
N LYS A 49 5.98 -2.67 -12.28
CA LYS A 49 7.14 -1.91 -11.78
C LYS A 49 6.71 -0.71 -10.93
N LEU A 50 5.68 0.02 -11.37
CA LEU A 50 5.12 1.14 -10.62
C LEU A 50 4.57 0.67 -9.28
N LEU A 51 3.73 -0.36 -9.28
CA LEU A 51 3.11 -0.92 -8.07
C LEU A 51 4.14 -1.48 -7.09
N ARG A 52 5.20 -2.13 -7.60
CA ARG A 52 6.32 -2.65 -6.80
C ARG A 52 7.09 -1.55 -6.07
N LEU A 53 7.15 -0.34 -6.62
CA LEU A 53 7.85 0.80 -6.01
C LEU A 53 6.91 1.69 -5.20
N ALA A 54 5.72 1.98 -5.72
CA ALA A 54 4.72 2.82 -5.08
C ALA A 54 4.17 2.17 -3.80
N GLY A 55 4.03 0.84 -3.77
CA GLY A 55 3.53 0.12 -2.61
C GLY A 55 4.36 0.35 -1.33
N PRO A 56 5.68 0.08 -1.34
CA PRO A 56 6.55 0.37 -0.21
C PRO A 56 6.58 1.85 0.18
N LEU A 57 6.54 2.76 -0.79
CA LEU A 57 6.50 4.20 -0.51
C LEU A 57 5.20 4.62 0.21
N ALA A 58 4.06 4.07 -0.20
CA ALA A 58 2.77 4.30 0.46
C ALA A 58 2.74 3.71 1.88
N ILE A 59 3.33 2.53 2.10
CA ILE A 59 3.51 1.95 3.44
C ILE A 59 4.33 2.90 4.32
N LEU A 60 5.49 3.36 3.84
CA LEU A 60 6.36 4.25 4.58
C LEU A 60 5.66 5.57 4.94
N GLY A 61 4.92 6.17 3.99
CA GLY A 61 4.14 7.37 4.24
C GLY A 61 3.02 7.14 5.28
N GLY A 62 2.38 5.97 5.25
CA GLY A 62 1.29 5.61 6.17
C GLY A 62 1.81 5.42 7.58
N VAL A 63 2.92 4.69 7.72
CA VAL A 63 3.61 4.51 9.01
C VAL A 63 4.11 5.85 9.55
N ALA A 64 4.73 6.69 8.72
CA ALA A 64 5.19 8.01 9.14
C ALA A 64 4.03 8.89 9.64
N SER A 65 2.91 8.89 8.93
CA SER A 65 1.69 9.63 9.32
C SER A 65 1.10 9.10 10.62
N PHE A 66 1.06 7.78 10.78
CA PHE A 66 0.60 7.12 12.00
C PHE A 66 1.47 7.51 13.22
N LEU A 67 2.79 7.44 13.07
CA LEU A 67 3.73 7.82 14.13
C LEU A 67 3.64 9.31 14.50
N MET A 68 3.49 10.19 13.51
CA MET A 68 3.27 11.62 13.76
C MET A 68 1.93 11.87 14.48
N GLY A 69 0.87 11.14 14.13
CA GLY A 69 -0.41 11.21 14.83
C GLY A 69 -0.29 10.81 16.30
N LEU A 70 0.43 9.72 16.59
CA LEU A 70 0.72 9.30 17.97
C LEU A 70 1.58 10.31 18.73
N ALA A 71 2.58 10.92 18.08
CA ALA A 71 3.45 11.91 18.71
C ALA A 71 2.71 13.21 19.05
N ARG A 72 1.73 13.62 18.24
CA ARG A 72 0.90 14.81 18.46
C ARG A 72 -0.25 14.59 19.45
N GLY A 73 -0.65 13.33 19.66
CA GLY A 73 -1.71 12.94 20.59
C GLY A 73 -1.23 12.62 22.01
N ARG A 74 0.08 12.72 22.27
CA ARG A 74 0.69 12.74 23.61
C ARG A 74 0.80 14.17 24.11
#